data_AF-A0A9K3Q192-F1
#
_entry.id   AF-A0A9K3Q192-F1
#
_cell.length_a   1.000
_cell.length_b   1.000
_cell.length_c   1.000
_cell.angle_alpha   90.00
_cell.angle_beta   90.00
_cell.angle_gamma   90.00
#
_symmetry.space_group_name_H-M   'P 1'
#
loop_
_entity.id
_entity.type
_entity.pdbx_description
1 polymer ?
#
loop_
_entity_poly.entity_id
_entity_poly.type
_entity_poly.pdbx_seq_one_letter_code
_entity_poly.pdbx_strand_id
1 'polypeptide(L)'
;MAEEAEVAQTLICLNNKALGFFLEGRLTDASEVLSHAYTLFDSFRQQKSHGERHKRTLAGLHGHHNSTWQGMPDNFENHQDLPPKVPTSDTTTSTPSQLRGRLKVSMVNRKLCVAPLSFSSGESTTYSLYNRGLMLSVDPTATEGAAISTLLTSNQHQTSAILLYNMALCYHNMGSHLGVSSALLKALQLYEMALESLDQGVDLMQVQKLLMAILNNCANIYTYYRRAEETQRCFENLKLVLAALTVDMTLDEDYDFFFLNAFFQSQELWFAPAA
;
A
#
# COMPACT_ATOMS: atom_id res chain seq x y z
N MET A 1 11.15 15.10 -17.75
CA MET A 1 10.50 16.12 -16.91
C MET A 1 9.09 16.44 -17.40
N ALA A 2 8.88 16.92 -18.64
CA ALA A 2 7.53 17.21 -19.14
C ALA A 2 6.59 15.99 -19.12
N GLU A 3 7.05 14.83 -19.57
CA GLU A 3 6.29 13.56 -19.52
C GLU A 3 5.90 13.14 -18.09
N GLU A 4 6.80 13.31 -17.11
CA GLU A 4 6.50 13.00 -15.70
C GLU A 4 5.41 13.92 -15.14
N ALA A 5 5.42 15.20 -15.54
CA ALA A 5 4.39 16.15 -15.16
C ALA A 5 3.02 15.80 -15.72
N GLU A 6 2.97 15.39 -16.98
CA GLU A 6 1.74 14.97 -17.63
C GLU A 6 1.15 13.71 -16.97
N VAL A 7 1.99 12.72 -16.66
CA VAL A 7 1.57 11.49 -15.97
C VAL A 7 1.05 11.79 -14.57
N ALA A 8 1.77 12.60 -13.78
CA ALA A 8 1.33 12.95 -12.43
C ALA A 8 -0.02 13.68 -12.43
N GLN A 9 -0.18 14.67 -13.31
CA GLN A 9 -1.41 15.44 -13.41
C GLN A 9 -2.58 14.55 -13.83
N THR A 10 -2.34 13.65 -14.79
CA THR A 10 -3.33 12.65 -15.21
C THR A 10 -3.74 11.75 -14.05
N LEU A 11 -2.80 11.26 -13.25
CA LEU A 11 -3.09 10.40 -12.10
C LEU A 11 -3.92 11.10 -11.03
N ILE A 12 -3.59 12.36 -10.70
CA ILE A 12 -4.36 13.17 -9.76
C ILE A 12 -5.78 13.36 -10.27
N CYS A 13 -5.93 13.70 -11.55
CA CYS A 13 -7.23 13.89 -12.19
C CYS A 13 -8.08 12.61 -12.16
N LEU A 14 -7.50 11.47 -12.54
CA LEU A 14 -8.20 10.18 -12.54
C LEU A 14 -8.60 9.77 -11.11
N ASN A 15 -7.69 9.86 -10.14
CA ASN A 15 -8.00 9.55 -8.75
C ASN A 15 -9.17 10.41 -8.24
N ASN A 16 -9.09 11.73 -8.42
CA ASN A 16 -10.10 12.65 -7.90
C ASN A 16 -11.44 12.49 -8.63
N LYS A 17 -11.43 12.19 -9.94
CA LYS A 17 -12.63 11.84 -10.71
C LYS A 17 -13.29 10.57 -10.17
N ALA A 18 -12.50 9.54 -9.88
CA ALA A 18 -13.01 8.31 -9.30
C ALA A 18 -13.63 8.54 -7.91
N LEU A 19 -13.04 9.42 -7.09
CA LEU A 19 -13.61 9.81 -5.81
C LEU A 19 -14.94 10.55 -5.98
N GLY A 20 -15.10 11.36 -7.03
CA GLY A 20 -16.40 11.93 -7.41
C GLY A 20 -17.45 10.85 -7.68
N PHE A 21 -17.14 9.86 -8.51
CA PHE A 21 -18.04 8.71 -8.75
C PHE A 21 -18.32 7.90 -7.48
N PHE A 22 -17.31 7.72 -6.64
CA PHE A 22 -17.47 7.03 -5.36
C PHE A 22 -18.47 7.75 -4.46
N LEU A 23 -18.38 9.08 -4.33
CA LEU A 23 -19.32 9.90 -3.55
C LEU A 23 -20.74 9.93 -4.16
N GLU A 24 -20.87 9.71 -5.47
CA GLU A 24 -22.17 9.55 -6.15
C GLU A 24 -22.76 8.13 -5.98
N GLY A 25 -22.06 7.20 -5.30
CA GLY A 25 -22.46 5.80 -5.19
C GLY A 25 -22.24 4.98 -6.48
N ARG A 26 -21.55 5.55 -7.48
CA ARG A 26 -21.24 4.91 -8.77
C ARG A 26 -19.96 4.08 -8.66
N LEU A 27 -20.02 3.05 -7.83
CA LEU A 27 -18.85 2.26 -7.41
C LEU A 27 -18.16 1.55 -8.59
N THR A 28 -18.91 1.07 -9.58
CA THR A 28 -18.36 0.44 -10.79
C THR A 28 -17.51 1.45 -11.59
N ASP A 29 -18.07 2.62 -11.87
CA ASP A 29 -17.39 3.69 -12.61
C ASP A 29 -16.14 4.18 -11.86
N ALA A 30 -16.23 4.32 -10.53
CA ALA A 30 -15.10 4.67 -9.69
C ALA A 30 -13.98 3.63 -9.79
N SER A 31 -14.32 2.34 -9.70
CA SER A 31 -13.35 1.24 -9.79
C SER A 31 -12.66 1.14 -11.15
N GLU A 32 -13.38 1.42 -12.25
CA GLU A 32 -12.82 1.42 -13.61
C GLU A 32 -11.80 2.54 -13.80
N VAL A 33 -12.15 3.76 -13.35
CA VAL A 33 -11.24 4.91 -13.41
C VAL A 33 -9.98 4.69 -12.57
N LEU A 34 -10.13 4.10 -11.37
CA LEU A 34 -8.98 3.76 -10.51
C LEU A 34 -8.11 2.66 -11.11
N SER A 35 -8.70 1.66 -11.76
CA SER A 35 -7.96 0.62 -12.48
C SER A 35 -7.11 1.22 -13.61
N HIS A 36 -7.67 2.17 -14.36
CA HIS A 36 -6.93 2.91 -15.38
C HIS A 36 -5.80 3.75 -14.76
N ALA A 37 -6.07 4.48 -13.68
CA ALA A 37 -5.04 5.25 -12.97
C ALA A 37 -3.89 4.36 -12.49
N TYR A 38 -4.20 3.22 -11.87
CA TYR A 38 -3.20 2.28 -11.39
C TYR A 38 -2.36 1.69 -12.54
N THR A 39 -3.00 1.29 -13.65
CA THR A 39 -2.30 0.74 -14.82
C THR A 39 -1.34 1.76 -15.43
N LEU A 40 -1.77 3.02 -15.54
CA LEU A 40 -0.92 4.12 -16.00
C LEU A 40 0.29 4.31 -15.08
N PHE A 41 0.05 4.36 -13.77
CA PHE A 41 1.10 4.53 -12.77
C PHE A 41 2.11 3.37 -12.77
N ASP A 42 1.64 2.12 -12.83
CA ASP A 42 2.52 0.96 -12.84
C ASP A 42 3.35 0.88 -14.13
N SER A 43 2.76 1.19 -15.29
CA SER A 43 3.49 1.26 -16.56
C SER A 43 4.62 2.28 -16.49
N PHE A 44 4.35 3.48 -15.95
CA PHE A 44 5.36 4.51 -15.73
C PHE A 44 6.49 4.03 -14.80
N ARG A 45 6.14 3.37 -13.69
CA ARG A 45 7.10 2.81 -12.73
C ARG A 45 8.00 1.76 -13.38
N GLN A 46 7.42 0.85 -14.18
CA GLN A 46 8.17 -0.18 -14.89
C GLN A 46 9.14 0.44 -15.90
N GLN A 47 8.70 1.42 -16.70
CA GLN A 47 9.54 2.13 -17.67
C GLN A 47 10.75 2.81 -17.01
N LYS A 48 10.53 3.49 -15.87
CA LYS A 48 11.62 4.08 -15.06
C LYS A 48 12.64 3.04 -14.60
N SER A 49 12.17 1.90 -14.08
CA SER A 49 13.05 0.83 -13.60
C SER A 49 13.93 0.23 -14.71
N HIS A 50 13.39 0.11 -15.94
CA HIS A 50 14.14 -0.35 -17.10
C HIS A 50 15.19 0.67 -17.55
N GLY A 51 14.83 1.96 -17.56
CA GLY A 51 15.77 3.05 -17.90
C GLY A 51 16.98 3.11 -16.96
N GLU A 52 16.79 2.89 -15.67
CA GLU A 52 17.89 2.88 -14.70
C GLU A 52 18.82 1.68 -14.86
N ARG A 53 18.27 0.49 -15.13
CA ARG A 53 19.09 -0.71 -15.39
C ARG A 53 20.01 -0.51 -16.60
N HIS A 54 19.47 0.05 -17.69
CA HIS A 54 20.27 0.30 -18.89
C HIS A 54 21.41 1.30 -18.65
N LYS A 55 21.16 2.37 -17.89
CA LYS A 55 22.19 3.35 -17.51
C LYS A 55 23.31 2.72 -16.67
N ARG A 56 22.99 1.83 -15.73
CA ARG A 56 24.00 1.11 -14.93
C ARG A 56 24.87 0.18 -15.77
N THR A 57 24.27 -0.53 -16.73
CA THR A 57 25.02 -1.40 -17.66
C THR A 57 26.01 -0.61 -18.51
N LEU A 58 25.60 0.55 -19.04
CA LEU A 58 26.49 1.41 -19.84
C LEU A 58 27.62 2.05 -19.02
N ALA A 59 27.35 2.43 -17.77
CA ALA A 59 28.36 2.95 -16.85
C ALA A 59 29.40 1.89 -16.45
N GLY A 60 28.98 0.63 -16.27
CA GLY A 60 29.89 -0.50 -16.00
C GLY A 60 30.84 -0.81 -17.15
N LEU A 61 30.37 -0.67 -18.41
CA LEU A 61 31.19 -0.91 -19.60
C LEU A 61 32.32 0.12 -19.80
N HIS A 62 32.13 1.37 -19.36
CA HIS A 62 33.16 2.42 -19.47
C HIS A 62 34.20 2.37 -18.33
N GLY A 63 33.96 1.60 -17.26
CA GLY A 63 34.85 1.49 -16.10
C GLY A 63 35.93 0.41 -16.19
N HIS A 64 36.03 -0.35 -17.29
CA HIS A 64 36.97 -1.49 -17.39
C HIS A 64 38.20 -1.28 -18.28
N HIS A 65 38.41 -0.08 -18.83
CA HIS A 65 39.55 0.18 -19.71
C HIS A 65 40.83 0.70 -19.01
N ASN A 66 40.97 0.55 -17.69
CA ASN A 66 42.18 0.99 -16.99
C ASN A 66 42.61 0.07 -15.83
N SER A 67 42.63 -1.25 -16.06
CA SER A 67 43.38 -2.18 -15.21
C SER A 67 44.53 -2.81 -15.99
N THR A 68 45.72 -2.34 -15.61
CA THR A 68 47.03 -2.86 -15.99
C THR A 68 47.08 -4.36 -15.74
N TRP A 69 47.42 -5.12 -16.78
CA TRP A 69 47.79 -6.52 -16.67
C TRP A 69 48.99 -6.67 -15.72
N GLN A 70 48.78 -7.26 -14.54
CA GLN A 70 49.87 -7.75 -13.70
C GLN A 70 49.46 -9.08 -13.05
N GLY A 71 50.05 -10.17 -13.55
CA GLY A 71 50.40 -11.36 -12.79
C GLY A 71 49.29 -12.39 -12.54
N MET A 72 49.27 -13.47 -13.33
CA MET A 72 48.68 -14.75 -12.93
C MET A 72 49.47 -15.40 -11.79
N PRO A 73 48.85 -16.34 -11.06
CA PRO A 73 49.44 -17.66 -11.06
C PRO A 73 48.44 -18.79 -11.34
N ASP A 74 48.98 -19.82 -11.97
CA ASP A 74 48.43 -21.15 -12.17
C ASP A 74 48.03 -21.81 -10.84
N ASN A 75 46.84 -22.41 -10.79
CA ASN A 75 46.70 -23.74 -10.21
C ASN A 75 45.40 -24.43 -10.64
N PHE A 76 45.61 -25.54 -11.35
CA PHE A 76 44.65 -26.61 -11.58
C PHE A 76 44.36 -27.32 -10.26
N GLU A 77 43.09 -27.65 -9.97
CA GLU A 77 42.77 -28.97 -9.43
C GLU A 77 41.32 -29.39 -9.69
N ASN A 78 41.23 -30.63 -10.18
CA ASN A 78 40.05 -31.44 -10.46
C ASN A 78 39.05 -31.51 -9.30
N HIS A 79 37.75 -31.52 -9.59
CA HIS A 79 36.82 -32.40 -8.86
C HIS A 79 35.64 -32.85 -9.72
N GLN A 80 35.32 -34.13 -9.52
CA GLN A 80 34.51 -35.04 -10.30
C GLN A 80 32.99 -34.89 -10.10
N ASP A 81 32.29 -35.24 -11.17
CA ASP A 81 30.96 -35.83 -11.32
C ASP A 81 30.13 -36.12 -10.05
N LEU A 82 28.94 -35.50 -9.99
CA LEU A 82 27.79 -35.98 -9.22
C LEU A 82 26.53 -36.02 -10.14
N PRO A 83 25.67 -37.05 -10.01
CA PRO A 83 24.52 -37.28 -10.88
C PRO A 83 23.32 -36.36 -10.58
N PRO A 84 22.38 -36.21 -11.54
CA PRO A 84 21.26 -35.27 -11.43
C PRO A 84 20.19 -35.72 -10.42
N LYS A 85 19.84 -34.80 -9.51
CA LYS A 85 18.73 -34.95 -8.57
C LYS A 85 17.40 -34.62 -9.26
N VAL A 86 16.44 -35.55 -9.15
CA VAL A 86 15.07 -35.46 -9.66
C VAL A 86 14.30 -34.33 -8.94
N PRO A 87 13.55 -33.47 -9.65
CA PRO A 87 12.75 -32.41 -9.04
C PRO A 87 11.48 -33.02 -8.41
N THR A 88 11.39 -32.89 -7.09
CA THR A 88 10.15 -33.11 -6.33
C THR A 88 9.30 -31.84 -6.41
N SER A 89 8.03 -32.01 -6.74
CA SER A 89 7.05 -30.95 -6.91
C SER A 89 6.67 -30.32 -5.58
N ASP A 90 7.28 -29.18 -5.26
CA ASP A 90 6.88 -28.34 -4.14
C ASP A 90 5.56 -27.63 -4.46
N THR A 91 4.51 -28.04 -3.74
CA THR A 91 3.25 -27.30 -3.68
C THR A 91 3.49 -26.08 -2.81
N THR A 92 3.76 -24.93 -3.44
CA THR A 92 3.93 -23.65 -2.76
C THR A 92 2.58 -23.10 -2.32
N THR A 93 2.14 -23.47 -1.12
CA THR A 93 1.16 -22.69 -0.37
C THR A 93 1.88 -21.50 0.25
N SER A 94 1.81 -20.33 -0.39
CA SER A 94 2.32 -19.08 0.17
C SER A 94 1.54 -18.73 1.44
N THR A 95 2.21 -18.83 2.60
CA THR A 95 1.62 -18.48 3.89
C THR A 95 1.80 -16.97 4.17
N PRO A 96 0.77 -16.24 4.64
CA PRO A 96 0.83 -14.78 4.92
C PRO A 96 1.61 -14.36 6.18
N SER A 97 2.71 -15.04 6.53
CA SER A 97 3.39 -14.91 7.83
C SER A 97 4.51 -13.84 7.90
N GLN A 98 4.72 -13.02 6.89
CA GLN A 98 5.92 -12.15 6.81
C GLN A 98 5.81 -10.72 7.37
N LEU A 99 4.63 -10.23 7.77
CA LEU A 99 4.50 -8.82 8.21
C LEU A 99 5.16 -8.52 9.58
N ARG A 100 5.44 -9.53 10.42
CA ARG A 100 5.92 -9.32 11.80
C ARG A 100 7.37 -8.81 11.91
N GLY A 101 8.14 -8.79 10.82
CA GLY A 101 9.57 -8.47 10.85
C GLY A 101 10.04 -7.35 9.91
N ARG A 102 9.13 -6.65 9.21
CA ARG A 102 9.53 -5.81 8.06
C ARG A 102 9.27 -4.31 8.16
N LEU A 103 8.42 -3.84 9.08
CA LEU A 103 8.24 -2.40 9.34
C LEU A 103 9.50 -1.83 10.06
N LYS A 104 10.54 -1.52 9.28
CA LYS A 104 11.69 -0.73 9.72
C LYS A 104 11.30 0.75 9.67
N VAL A 105 10.96 1.31 10.82
CA VAL A 105 10.64 2.74 10.95
C VAL A 105 11.92 3.56 10.80
N SER A 106 12.03 4.30 9.70
CA SER A 106 13.08 5.30 9.45
C SER A 106 12.45 6.69 9.51
N MET A 107 12.87 7.53 10.45
CA MET A 107 12.33 8.88 10.63
C MET A 107 12.99 9.87 9.65
N VAL A 108 12.25 10.34 8.65
CA VAL A 108 12.64 11.49 7.82
C VAL A 108 11.42 12.38 7.56
N ASN A 109 11.43 13.55 8.16
CA ASN A 109 10.29 14.47 8.19
C ASN A 109 10.05 15.10 6.80
N ARG A 110 9.02 14.66 6.08
CA ARG A 110 8.48 15.35 4.89
C ARG A 110 6.95 15.39 5.00
N LYS A 111 6.38 16.58 4.77
CA LYS A 111 4.94 16.82 4.95
C LYS A 111 4.24 16.66 3.59
N LEU A 112 3.37 15.68 3.45
CA LEU A 112 2.45 15.56 2.30
C LEU A 112 1.02 15.77 2.80
N CYS A 113 0.23 16.55 2.08
CA CYS A 113 -1.14 16.85 2.44
C CYS A 113 -2.09 15.77 1.90
N VAL A 114 -2.74 15.01 2.78
CA VAL A 114 -3.81 14.08 2.43
C VAL A 114 -5.12 14.67 2.94
N ALA A 115 -6.04 15.00 2.04
CA ALA A 115 -7.38 15.48 2.40
C ALA A 115 -8.39 14.33 2.29
N PRO A 116 -9.13 14.00 3.36
CA PRO A 116 -10.22 13.01 3.29
C PRO A 116 -11.48 13.62 2.66
N LEU A 117 -12.21 12.81 1.86
CA LEU A 117 -13.57 13.12 1.41
C LEU A 117 -14.56 12.10 2.02
N SER A 118 -15.61 12.57 2.70
CA SER A 118 -16.67 11.73 3.30
C SER A 118 -18.05 11.90 2.67
N PHE A 119 -18.84 10.84 2.75
CA PHE A 119 -20.31 10.90 2.63
C PHE A 119 -20.91 11.71 3.79
N SER A 120 -21.82 12.62 3.47
CA SER A 120 -22.80 13.16 4.41
C SER A 120 -24.17 12.60 4.01
N SER A 121 -24.48 11.40 4.47
CA SER A 121 -25.87 10.94 4.62
C SER A 121 -26.12 10.80 6.11
N GLY A 122 -27.26 11.32 6.59
CA GLY A 122 -27.58 11.49 8.01
C GLY A 122 -27.29 10.27 8.87
N GLU A 123 -26.90 10.59 10.12
CA GLU A 123 -26.35 9.70 11.15
C GLU A 123 -24.90 9.27 10.87
N SER A 124 -23.96 9.99 11.54
CA SER A 124 -22.56 9.56 11.69
C SER A 124 -22.54 8.24 12.46
N THR A 125 -22.72 7.14 11.74
CA THR A 125 -22.40 5.83 12.29
C THR A 125 -20.88 5.79 12.45
N THR A 126 -20.39 5.16 13.53
CA THR A 126 -18.97 4.99 13.88
C THR A 126 -18.14 4.60 12.65
N TYR A 127 -18.77 3.89 11.73
CA TYR A 127 -18.36 3.45 10.41
C TYR A 127 -18.01 4.51 9.32
N SER A 128 -18.26 5.80 9.51
CA SER A 128 -18.06 6.81 8.45
C SER A 128 -16.59 7.01 8.02
N LEU A 129 -15.63 6.72 8.90
CA LEU A 129 -14.21 6.95 8.64
C LEU A 129 -13.57 5.91 7.70
N TYR A 130 -14.06 4.66 7.71
CA TYR A 130 -13.55 3.62 6.80
C TYR A 130 -13.92 3.85 5.33
N ASN A 131 -14.88 4.73 5.09
CA ASN A 131 -15.46 5.05 3.79
C ASN A 131 -14.92 6.36 3.19
N ARG A 132 -13.78 6.84 3.70
CA ARG A 132 -13.12 8.02 3.16
C ARG A 132 -12.08 7.62 2.11
N GLY A 133 -12.31 8.06 0.89
CA GLY A 133 -11.31 8.01 -0.17
C GLY A 133 -10.22 9.06 0.07
N LEU A 134 -9.00 8.74 -0.35
CA LEU A 134 -7.85 9.62 -0.18
C LEU A 134 -7.51 10.34 -1.48
N MET A 135 -7.45 11.67 -1.42
CA MET A 135 -7.02 12.47 -2.56
C MET A 135 -5.50 12.40 -2.72
N LEU A 136 -5.06 12.30 -3.98
CA LEU A 136 -3.70 12.66 -4.35
C LEU A 136 -3.63 14.17 -4.46
N SER A 137 -2.72 14.79 -3.70
CA SER A 137 -2.45 16.22 -3.80
C SER A 137 -0.96 16.46 -4.00
N VAL A 138 -0.67 17.57 -4.66
CA VAL A 138 0.68 18.10 -4.84
C VAL A 138 0.84 19.22 -3.83
N ASP A 139 1.99 19.27 -3.17
CA ASP A 139 2.29 20.36 -2.23
C ASP A 139 2.20 21.71 -2.98
N PRO A 140 1.27 22.61 -2.60
CA PRO A 140 1.08 23.89 -3.27
C PRO A 140 2.26 24.84 -3.08
N THR A 141 3.15 24.58 -2.12
CA THR A 141 4.32 25.41 -1.83
C THR A 141 5.54 25.02 -2.65
N ALA A 142 5.55 23.81 -3.24
CA ALA A 142 6.62 23.35 -4.10
C ALA A 142 6.42 23.86 -5.53
N THR A 143 7.52 24.17 -6.22
CA THR A 143 7.45 24.49 -7.65
C THR A 143 6.86 23.31 -8.42
N GLU A 144 5.90 23.57 -9.32
CA GLU A 144 5.06 22.52 -9.94
C GLU A 144 5.88 21.30 -10.43
N GLY A 145 7.00 21.55 -11.12
CA GLY A 145 7.88 20.48 -11.62
C GLY A 145 8.57 19.64 -10.54
N ALA A 146 8.97 20.25 -9.41
CA ALA A 146 9.62 19.53 -8.31
C ALA A 146 8.61 18.73 -7.48
N ALA A 147 7.42 19.29 -7.29
CA ALA A 147 6.33 18.69 -6.53
C ALA A 147 5.81 17.42 -7.23
N ILE A 148 5.62 17.51 -8.54
CA ILE A 148 5.28 16.39 -9.43
C ILE A 148 6.33 15.28 -9.38
N SER A 149 7.61 15.65 -9.51
CA SER A 149 8.69 14.65 -9.51
C SER A 149 8.74 13.92 -8.17
N THR A 150 8.51 14.64 -7.06
CA THR A 150 8.43 14.07 -5.71
C THR A 150 7.30 13.04 -5.60
N LEU A 151 6.10 13.37 -6.11
CA LEU A 151 4.96 12.46 -6.11
C LEU A 151 5.28 11.14 -6.83
N LEU A 152 5.83 11.21 -8.04
CA LEU A 152 6.05 10.03 -8.88
C LEU A 152 7.31 9.22 -8.54
N THR A 153 8.32 9.85 -7.93
CA THR A 153 9.61 9.18 -7.69
C THR A 153 9.86 8.94 -6.21
N SER A 154 9.77 9.99 -5.38
CA SER A 154 10.05 9.89 -3.95
C SER A 154 8.92 9.18 -3.19
N ASN A 155 7.68 9.39 -3.64
CA ASN A 155 6.48 8.88 -2.97
C ASN A 155 5.81 7.75 -3.76
N GLN A 156 6.50 7.10 -4.70
CA GLN A 156 5.92 6.08 -5.57
C GLN A 156 5.15 4.98 -4.81
N HIS A 157 5.69 4.55 -3.67
CA HIS A 157 5.12 3.51 -2.82
C HIS A 157 3.82 3.97 -2.15
N GLN A 158 3.81 5.21 -1.66
CA GLN A 158 2.62 5.84 -1.08
C GLN A 158 1.55 6.08 -2.14
N THR A 159 1.93 6.61 -3.32
CA THR A 159 0.99 6.83 -4.44
C THR A 159 0.35 5.52 -4.88
N SER A 160 1.14 4.45 -5.03
CA SER A 160 0.63 3.10 -5.33
C SER A 160 -0.38 2.63 -4.28
N ALA A 161 -0.02 2.74 -3.00
CA ALA A 161 -0.85 2.32 -1.89
C ALA A 161 -2.17 3.10 -1.82
N ILE A 162 -2.16 4.41 -2.11
CA ILE A 162 -3.39 5.24 -2.15
C ILE A 162 -4.32 4.79 -3.28
N LEU A 163 -3.80 4.59 -4.49
CA LEU A 163 -4.60 4.13 -5.63
C LEU A 163 -5.21 2.74 -5.36
N LEU A 164 -4.40 1.82 -4.81
CA LEU A 164 -4.85 0.48 -4.42
C LEU A 164 -5.91 0.54 -3.31
N TYR A 165 -5.70 1.35 -2.28
CA TYR A 165 -6.65 1.56 -1.19
C TYR A 165 -8.00 2.09 -1.68
N ASN A 166 -8.00 3.13 -2.53
CA ASN A 166 -9.24 3.71 -3.06
C ASN A 166 -9.99 2.68 -3.94
N MET A 167 -9.26 1.89 -4.73
CA MET A 167 -9.86 0.84 -5.54
C MET A 167 -10.43 -0.28 -4.66
N ALA A 168 -9.69 -0.71 -3.64
CA ALA A 168 -10.15 -1.68 -2.65
C ALA A 168 -11.42 -1.19 -1.95
N LEU A 169 -11.49 0.11 -1.62
CA LEU A 169 -12.65 0.71 -1.00
C LEU A 169 -13.90 0.65 -1.88
N CYS A 170 -13.76 0.83 -3.19
CA CYS A 170 -14.87 0.64 -4.14
C CYS A 170 -15.40 -0.79 -4.09
N TYR A 171 -14.52 -1.79 -4.17
CA TYR A 171 -14.89 -3.21 -4.11
C TYR A 171 -15.45 -3.61 -2.74
N HIS A 172 -14.93 -3.05 -1.65
CA HIS A 172 -15.45 -3.27 -0.30
C HIS A 172 -16.89 -2.78 -0.20
N ASN A 173 -17.17 -1.55 -0.65
CA ASN A 173 -18.52 -1.01 -0.66
C ASN A 173 -19.47 -1.80 -1.59
N MET A 174 -18.99 -2.26 -2.75
CA MET A 174 -19.79 -3.16 -3.61
C MET A 174 -20.14 -4.46 -2.88
N GLY A 175 -19.18 -5.07 -2.19
CA GLY A 175 -19.41 -6.31 -1.46
C GLY A 175 -20.35 -6.13 -0.27
N SER A 176 -20.16 -5.06 0.51
CA SER A 176 -20.93 -4.81 1.74
C SER A 176 -22.35 -4.29 1.45
N HIS A 177 -22.53 -3.40 0.47
CA HIS A 177 -23.83 -2.78 0.19
C HIS A 177 -24.64 -3.52 -0.87
N LEU A 178 -23.99 -4.14 -1.86
CA LEU A 178 -24.67 -4.87 -2.93
C LEU A 178 -24.67 -6.40 -2.71
N GLY A 179 -24.06 -6.88 -1.61
CA GLY A 179 -24.00 -8.30 -1.28
C GLY A 179 -23.11 -9.13 -2.21
N VAL A 180 -22.22 -8.49 -2.99
CA VAL A 180 -21.34 -9.16 -3.95
C VAL A 180 -20.12 -9.71 -3.22
N SER A 181 -20.23 -10.90 -2.63
CA SER A 181 -19.16 -11.49 -1.80
C SER A 181 -17.80 -11.62 -2.52
N SER A 182 -17.79 -11.90 -3.82
CA SER A 182 -16.55 -11.92 -4.63
C SER A 182 -15.84 -10.56 -4.66
N ALA A 183 -16.56 -9.45 -4.52
CA ALA A 183 -16.00 -8.12 -4.42
C ALA A 183 -15.24 -7.91 -3.10
N LEU A 184 -15.68 -8.52 -1.99
CA LEU A 184 -14.94 -8.46 -0.72
C LEU A 184 -13.58 -9.17 -0.81
N LEU A 185 -13.52 -10.33 -1.47
CA LEU A 185 -12.24 -11.00 -1.73
C LEU A 185 -11.32 -10.16 -2.61
N LYS A 186 -11.89 -9.49 -3.62
CA LYS A 186 -11.11 -8.57 -4.46
C LYS A 186 -10.60 -7.37 -3.66
N ALA A 187 -11.44 -6.77 -2.82
CA ALA A 187 -11.05 -5.69 -1.92
C ALA A 187 -9.90 -6.10 -1.01
N LEU A 188 -9.97 -7.29 -0.42
CA LEU A 188 -8.92 -7.82 0.44
C LEU A 188 -7.58 -7.96 -0.29
N GLN A 189 -7.57 -8.55 -1.50
CA GLN A 189 -6.37 -8.65 -2.32
C GLN A 189 -5.75 -7.27 -2.62
N LEU A 190 -6.60 -6.27 -2.91
CA LEU A 190 -6.13 -4.91 -3.20
C LEU A 190 -5.57 -4.22 -1.96
N TYR A 191 -6.18 -4.42 -0.78
CA TYR A 191 -5.65 -3.94 0.49
C TYR A 191 -4.31 -4.60 0.85
N GLU A 192 -4.15 -5.90 0.63
CA GLU A 192 -2.89 -6.62 0.84
C GLU A 192 -1.78 -6.06 -0.07
N MET A 193 -2.07 -5.82 -1.37
CA MET A 193 -1.12 -5.15 -2.27
C MET A 193 -0.80 -3.71 -1.85
N ALA A 194 -1.75 -2.99 -1.25
CA ALA A 194 -1.50 -1.66 -0.70
C ALA A 194 -0.53 -1.73 0.49
N LEU A 195 -0.68 -2.71 1.39
CA LEU A 195 0.26 -2.94 2.50
C LEU A 195 1.67 -3.30 1.99
N GLU A 196 1.78 -4.18 0.99
CA GLU A 196 3.05 -4.53 0.36
C GLU A 196 3.74 -3.33 -0.29
N SER A 197 2.96 -2.39 -0.82
CA SER A 197 3.48 -1.15 -1.38
C SER A 197 4.08 -0.26 -0.28
N LEU A 198 3.48 -0.21 0.91
CA LEU A 198 3.96 0.58 2.04
C LEU A 198 5.22 0.01 2.73
N ASP A 199 5.44 -1.31 2.66
CA ASP A 199 6.60 -2.00 3.27
C ASP A 199 7.95 -1.57 2.64
N GLN A 200 7.92 -0.86 1.51
CA GLN A 200 9.09 -0.51 0.70
C GLN A 200 9.78 0.80 1.16
N GLY A 201 9.83 1.03 2.48
CA GLY A 201 10.61 2.12 3.09
C GLY A 201 9.92 3.47 3.17
N VAL A 202 8.58 3.48 3.22
CA VAL A 202 7.84 4.72 3.45
C VAL A 202 7.94 5.15 4.92
N ASP A 203 8.10 6.45 5.16
CA ASP A 203 8.06 7.01 6.51
C ASP A 203 6.68 6.76 7.14
N LEU A 204 6.67 6.02 8.26
CA LEU A 204 5.46 5.63 8.97
C LEU A 204 4.58 6.85 9.29
N MET A 205 5.18 7.99 9.63
CA MET A 205 4.44 9.21 9.98
C MET A 205 3.61 9.75 8.81
N GLN A 206 4.05 9.53 7.57
CA GLN A 206 3.36 10.03 6.36
C GLN A 206 2.21 9.13 5.92
N VAL A 207 2.28 7.83 6.24
CA VAL A 207 1.30 6.83 5.77
C VAL A 207 0.46 6.26 6.89
N GLN A 208 0.61 6.77 8.10
CA GLN A 208 -0.02 6.21 9.27
C GLN A 208 -1.55 6.11 9.14
N LYS A 209 -2.22 7.20 8.74
CA LYS A 209 -3.68 7.20 8.54
C LYS A 209 -4.11 6.18 7.48
N LEU A 210 -3.38 6.11 6.37
CA LEU A 210 -3.62 5.13 5.31
C LEU A 210 -3.45 3.70 5.84
N LEU A 211 -2.39 3.43 6.60
CA LEU A 211 -2.12 2.13 7.18
C LEU A 211 -3.22 1.70 8.16
N MET A 212 -3.67 2.60 9.03
CA MET A 212 -4.79 2.34 9.94
C MET A 212 -6.09 2.06 9.19
N ALA A 213 -6.39 2.85 8.14
CA ALA A 213 -7.57 2.63 7.30
C ALA A 213 -7.53 1.27 6.60
N ILE A 214 -6.39 0.89 6.02
CA ILE A 214 -6.23 -0.42 5.37
C ILE A 214 -6.41 -1.55 6.40
N LEU A 215 -5.72 -1.50 7.55
CA LEU A 215 -5.79 -2.54 8.58
C LEU A 215 -7.20 -2.71 9.14
N ASN A 216 -7.89 -1.60 9.40
CA ASN A 216 -9.27 -1.61 9.87
C ASN A 216 -10.21 -2.25 8.84
N ASN A 217 -10.03 -1.94 7.55
CA ASN A 217 -10.88 -2.47 6.49
C ASN A 217 -10.62 -3.95 6.22
N CYS A 218 -9.36 -4.39 6.28
CA CYS A 218 -9.00 -5.81 6.26
C CYS A 218 -9.65 -6.56 7.44
N ALA A 219 -9.57 -6.02 8.66
CA ALA A 219 -10.16 -6.64 9.84
C ALA A 219 -11.68 -6.83 9.68
N ASN A 220 -12.36 -5.84 9.10
CA ASN A 220 -13.79 -5.93 8.81
C ASN A 220 -14.11 -7.09 7.86
N ILE A 221 -13.37 -7.19 6.74
CA ILE A 221 -13.56 -8.26 5.75
C ILE A 221 -13.22 -9.64 6.36
N TYR A 222 -12.12 -9.76 7.11
CA TYR A 222 -11.77 -11.02 7.79
C TYR A 222 -12.84 -11.43 8.82
N THR A 223 -13.43 -10.47 9.53
CA THR A 223 -14.53 -10.71 10.47
C THR A 223 -15.76 -11.23 9.73
N TYR A 224 -16.10 -10.64 8.58
CA TYR A 224 -17.18 -11.13 7.72
C TYR A 224 -16.99 -12.60 7.32
N TYR A 225 -15.76 -13.00 6.99
CA TYR A 225 -15.41 -14.39 6.66
C TYR A 225 -15.09 -15.28 7.86
N ARG A 226 -15.27 -14.80 9.10
CA ARG A 226 -14.98 -15.51 10.36
C ARG A 226 -13.52 -16.01 10.46
N ARG A 227 -12.59 -15.23 9.91
CA ARG A 227 -11.14 -15.48 9.95
C ARG A 227 -10.52 -14.81 11.16
N ALA A 228 -10.74 -15.42 12.34
CA ALA A 228 -10.43 -14.82 13.63
C ALA A 228 -8.94 -14.49 13.81
N GLU A 229 -8.05 -15.36 13.35
CA GLU A 229 -6.60 -15.15 13.47
C GLU A 229 -6.14 -13.92 12.68
N GLU A 230 -6.63 -13.77 11.45
CA GLU A 230 -6.29 -12.63 10.58
C GLU A 230 -6.93 -11.34 11.07
N THR A 231 -8.18 -11.38 11.53
CA THR A 231 -8.83 -10.25 12.21
C THR A 231 -8.00 -9.77 13.40
N GLN A 232 -7.58 -10.69 14.28
CA GLN A 232 -6.79 -10.36 15.45
C GLN A 232 -5.44 -9.74 15.06
N ARG A 233 -4.78 -10.30 14.04
CA ARG A 233 -3.52 -9.75 13.51
C ARG A 233 -3.69 -8.32 13.00
N CYS A 234 -4.79 -8.01 12.33
CA CYS A 234 -5.08 -6.64 11.90
C CYS A 234 -5.22 -5.68 13.10
N PHE A 235 -5.91 -6.08 14.17
CA PHE A 235 -6.03 -5.26 15.37
C PHE A 235 -4.72 -5.11 16.14
N GLU A 236 -3.90 -6.15 16.24
CA GLU A 236 -2.57 -6.05 16.84
C GLU A 236 -1.70 -5.05 16.08
N ASN A 237 -1.69 -5.13 14.75
CA ASN A 237 -0.98 -4.15 13.92
C ASN A 237 -1.56 -2.74 14.09
N LEU A 238 -2.89 -2.59 14.18
CA LEU A 238 -3.52 -1.30 14.41
C LEU A 238 -3.09 -0.70 15.76
N LYS A 239 -3.03 -1.51 16.82
CA LYS A 239 -2.50 -1.11 18.14
C LYS A 239 -1.04 -0.71 18.09
N LEU A 240 -0.20 -1.43 17.32
CA LEU A 240 1.20 -1.07 17.14
C LEU A 240 1.36 0.29 16.43
N VAL A 241 0.56 0.54 15.39
CA VAL A 241 0.54 1.81 14.67
C VAL A 241 0.05 2.97 15.55
N LEU A 242 -0.94 2.71 16.41
CA LEU A 242 -1.42 3.68 17.41
C LEU A 242 -0.39 3.93 18.51
N ALA A 243 0.32 2.90 18.99
CA ALA A 243 1.35 3.04 20.01
C ALA A 243 2.61 3.75 19.50
N ALA A 244 2.90 3.66 18.20
CA ALA A 244 3.99 4.38 17.57
C ALA A 244 3.72 5.89 17.41
N LEU A 245 2.49 6.35 17.65
CA LEU A 245 2.15 7.77 17.66
C LEU A 245 2.83 8.48 18.82
N THR A 246 3.62 9.50 18.50
CA THR A 246 4.09 10.45 19.50
C THR A 246 2.94 11.35 19.99
N VAL A 247 2.98 11.67 21.28
CA VAL A 247 1.97 12.42 22.06
C VAL A 247 1.63 13.81 21.49
N ASP A 248 2.44 14.36 20.59
CA ASP A 248 2.23 15.70 20.01
C ASP A 248 1.14 15.76 18.92
N MET A 249 0.56 14.61 18.58
CA MET A 249 -0.62 14.52 17.73
C MET A 249 -1.83 14.81 18.61
N THR A 250 -2.22 16.08 18.74
CA THR A 250 -3.55 16.45 19.24
C THR A 250 -4.56 15.53 18.55
N LEU A 251 -5.21 14.64 19.31
CA LEU A 251 -6.05 13.56 18.79
C LEU A 251 -7.07 14.15 17.82
N ASP A 252 -6.73 14.09 16.54
CA ASP A 252 -7.65 14.36 15.45
C ASP A 252 -8.75 13.30 15.54
N GLU A 253 -10.00 13.71 15.34
CA GLU A 253 -11.20 12.88 15.50
C GLU A 253 -11.09 11.56 14.71
N ASP A 254 -10.32 11.57 13.62
CA ASP A 254 -9.98 10.38 12.83
C ASP A 254 -9.29 9.28 13.67
N TYR A 255 -8.43 9.63 14.64
CA TYR A 255 -7.68 8.68 15.47
C TYR A 255 -8.53 8.01 16.53
N ASP A 256 -9.46 8.76 17.12
CA ASP A 256 -10.35 8.21 18.15
C ASP A 256 -11.13 7.03 17.60
N PHE A 257 -11.60 7.12 16.35
CA PHE A 257 -12.26 6.00 15.69
C PHE A 257 -11.39 4.74 15.60
N PHE A 258 -10.15 4.87 15.10
CA PHE A 258 -9.24 3.73 14.98
C PHE A 258 -8.88 3.15 16.34
N PHE A 259 -8.71 4.01 17.34
CA PHE A 259 -8.48 3.61 18.72
C PHE A 259 -9.65 2.79 19.26
N LEU A 260 -10.88 3.29 19.15
CA LEU A 260 -12.07 2.58 19.64
C LEU A 260 -12.23 1.21 18.95
N ASN A 261 -12.06 1.13 17.63
CA ASN A 261 -12.13 -0.16 16.92
C ASN A 261 -11.02 -1.12 17.38
N ALA A 262 -9.78 -0.65 17.48
CA ALA A 262 -8.65 -1.48 17.92
C ALA A 262 -8.85 -2.05 19.32
N PHE A 263 -9.43 -1.27 20.23
CA PHE A 263 -9.62 -1.68 21.62
C PHE A 263 -10.87 -2.55 21.80
N PHE A 264 -12.03 -2.13 21.29
CA PHE A 264 -13.29 -2.82 21.57
C PHE A 264 -13.48 -4.11 20.76
N GLN A 265 -12.98 -4.17 19.52
CA GLN A 265 -13.14 -5.37 18.69
C GLN A 265 -12.09 -6.46 18.98
N SER A 266 -11.04 -6.11 19.73
CA SER A 266 -9.99 -7.05 20.16
C SER A 266 -10.29 -7.75 21.48
N GLN A 267 -11.33 -7.33 22.21
CA GLN A 267 -11.76 -8.08 23.38
C GLN A 267 -12.53 -9.29 22.88
N GLU A 268 -11.94 -10.47 23.04
CA GLU A 268 -12.74 -11.68 23.11
C GLU A 268 -13.76 -11.44 24.22
N LEU A 269 -15.00 -11.18 23.83
CA LEU A 269 -16.09 -11.20 24.78
C LEU A 269 -16.15 -12.65 25.28
N TRP A 270 -15.53 -12.90 26.42
CA TRP A 270 -15.68 -14.12 27.19
C TRP A 270 -17.12 -14.13 27.68
N PHE A 271 -18.04 -14.47 26.78
CA PHE A 271 -19.40 -14.78 27.15
C PHE A 271 -19.30 -15.98 28.09
N ALA A 272 -19.77 -15.81 29.32
CA ALA A 272 -19.92 -16.94 30.23
C ALA A 272 -20.73 -18.02 29.49
N PRO A 273 -20.32 -19.30 29.54
CA PRO A 273 -21.07 -20.37 28.89
C PRO A 273 -22.52 -20.29 29.39
N ALA A 274 -23.47 -20.28 28.46
CA ALA A 274 -24.89 -20.24 28.80
C ALA A 274 -25.20 -21.45 29.69
N ALA A 275 -25.72 -21.17 30.90
CA ALA A 275 -26.09 -22.17 31.89
C ALA A 275 -27.37 -22.90 31.50
#